data_AF-A0A2W4NSZ6-F1
#
_entry.id   AF-A0A2W4NSZ6-F1
#
_cell.length_a   1.000
_cell.length_b   1.000
_cell.length_c   1.000
_cell.angle_alpha   90.00
_cell.angle_beta   90.00
_cell.angle_gamma   90.00
#
_symmetry.space_group_name_H-M   'P 1'
#
loop_
_entity.id
_entity.type
_entity.pdbx_description
1 polymer ?
#
loop_
_entity_poly.entity_id
_entity_poly.type
_entity_poly.pdbx_seq_one_letter_code
_entity_poly.pdbx_strand_id
1 'polypeptide(L)'
;MIPFTFYRFETLLLPVVAAECRRRQIDDFRAVAVAYAHWQQTFFRRAWLFYRAQYLAHYRLIWEAFCAAHHLLPSDPLPEWLEQAWAAQREETGLREHEQFLEAQRVMLEQAFVPLADQRTGSASPDLTHPLHFDALWFRSVTRTTPEEQARLRALPYEDYLQSPRWRQLRAAMMLLHEGRCQGERCHAPDDSWYGDENLIDVHHLSYARVADERYEDVRLLCHRCHEKAHEVGLD
;
A
#
# COMPACT_ATOMS: atom_id res chain seq x y z
N MET A 1 -4.94 -20.32 13.85
CA MET A 1 -5.25 -19.49 12.67
C MET A 1 -4.28 -18.32 12.68
N ILE A 2 -3.51 -18.10 11.60
CA ILE A 2 -2.62 -16.94 11.52
C ILE A 2 -3.52 -15.71 11.34
N PRO A 3 -3.42 -14.67 12.20
CA PRO A 3 -4.26 -13.49 12.05
C PRO A 3 -3.88 -12.77 10.75
N PHE A 4 -4.82 -12.70 9.80
CA PHE A 4 -4.68 -11.86 8.62
C PHE A 4 -4.89 -10.40 9.05
N THR A 5 -3.88 -9.54 8.84
CA THR A 5 -4.01 -8.12 9.16
C THR A 5 -4.39 -7.37 7.89
N PHE A 6 -5.61 -6.82 7.86
CA PHE A 6 -6.07 -6.00 6.76
C PHE A 6 -5.64 -4.54 6.97
N TYR A 7 -4.79 -4.02 6.09
CA TYR A 7 -4.37 -2.61 6.14
C TYR A 7 -5.28 -1.76 5.27
N ARG A 8 -5.90 -0.75 5.90
CA ARG A 8 -6.69 0.29 5.25
C ARG A 8 -5.97 1.63 5.39
N PHE A 9 -5.87 2.34 4.27
CA PHE A 9 -5.33 3.69 4.25
C PHE A 9 -6.36 4.69 3.75
N GLU A 10 -6.37 5.85 4.39
CA GLU A 10 -7.12 7.02 3.92
C GLU A 10 -6.32 7.74 2.84
N THR A 11 -7.03 8.52 2.01
CA THR A 11 -6.38 9.40 1.03
C THR A 11 -5.73 10.59 1.73
N LEU A 12 -4.74 11.20 1.07
CA LEU A 12 -4.15 12.45 1.56
C LEU A 12 -5.25 13.50 1.65
N LEU A 13 -5.36 14.21 2.77
CA LEU A 13 -6.42 15.20 2.96
C LEU A 13 -6.00 16.56 2.39
N LEU A 14 -6.93 17.27 1.74
CA LEU A 14 -6.68 18.61 1.18
C LEU A 14 -6.14 19.62 2.22
N PRO A 15 -6.59 19.64 3.50
CA PRO A 15 -5.98 20.48 4.53
C PRO A 15 -4.48 20.22 4.75
N VAL A 16 -4.02 18.97 4.61
CA VAL A 16 -2.60 18.62 4.73
C VAL A 16 -1.82 19.20 3.55
N VAL A 17 -2.35 19.09 2.34
CA VAL A 17 -1.76 19.71 1.13
C VAL A 17 -1.68 21.22 1.27
N ALA A 18 -2.78 21.88 1.67
CA ALA A 18 -2.83 23.32 1.83
C ALA A 18 -1.86 23.83 2.91
N ALA A 19 -1.70 23.08 4.01
CA ALA A 19 -0.70 23.39 5.03
C ALA A 19 0.73 23.28 4.49
N GLU A 20 1.02 22.27 3.68
CA GLU A 20 2.33 22.12 3.04
C GLU A 20 2.63 23.21 2.01
N CYS A 21 1.63 23.65 1.22
CA CYS A 21 1.78 24.80 0.32
C CYS A 21 2.20 26.06 1.08
N ARG A 22 1.49 26.38 2.18
CA ARG A 22 1.83 27.53 3.03
C ARG A 22 3.24 27.42 3.60
N ARG A 23 3.62 26.22 4.08
CA ARG A 23 4.95 25.96 4.63
C ARG A 23 6.07 26.18 3.61
N ARG A 24 5.82 25.86 2.33
CA ARG A 24 6.78 26.01 1.23
C ARG A 24 6.62 27.31 0.43
N GLN A 25 5.72 28.20 0.84
CA GLN A 25 5.41 29.45 0.12
C GLN A 25 5.04 29.20 -1.35
N ILE A 26 4.21 28.18 -1.61
CA ILE A 26 3.69 27.87 -2.94
C ILE A 26 2.39 28.64 -3.14
N ASP A 27 2.42 29.62 -4.05
CA ASP A 27 1.28 30.50 -4.32
C ASP A 27 0.43 30.03 -5.52
N ASP A 28 0.95 29.14 -6.37
CA ASP A 28 0.20 28.57 -7.50
C ASP A 28 -0.72 27.42 -7.05
N PHE A 29 -1.79 27.78 -6.31
CA PHE A 29 -2.79 26.82 -5.85
C PHE A 29 -3.53 26.10 -6.99
N ARG A 30 -3.60 26.72 -8.17
CA ARG A 30 -4.25 26.10 -9.33
C ARG A 30 -3.43 24.92 -9.84
N ALA A 31 -2.11 25.11 -10.04
CA ALA A 31 -1.23 24.02 -10.43
C ALA A 31 -1.24 22.88 -9.39
N VAL A 32 -1.19 23.24 -8.09
CA VAL A 32 -1.28 22.26 -7.00
C VAL A 32 -2.57 21.46 -7.06
N ALA A 33 -3.72 22.12 -7.25
CA ALA A 33 -5.01 21.44 -7.32
C ALA A 33 -5.10 20.45 -8.49
N VAL A 34 -4.58 20.82 -9.66
CA VAL A 34 -4.51 19.93 -10.83
C VAL A 34 -3.60 18.72 -10.56
N ALA A 35 -2.40 18.96 -10.03
CA ALA A 35 -1.45 17.90 -9.72
C ALA A 35 -1.97 16.96 -8.63
N TYR A 36 -2.65 17.51 -7.62
CA TYR A 36 -3.29 16.75 -6.55
C TYR A 36 -4.44 15.88 -7.07
N ALA A 37 -5.29 16.41 -7.97
CA ALA A 37 -6.37 15.62 -8.58
C ALA A 37 -5.82 14.43 -9.40
N HIS A 38 -4.76 14.65 -10.19
CA HIS A 38 -4.07 13.58 -10.91
C HIS A 38 -3.46 12.55 -9.96
N TRP A 39 -2.84 13.02 -8.87
CA TRP A 39 -2.32 12.15 -7.83
C TRP A 39 -3.43 11.31 -7.19
N GLN A 40 -4.59 11.88 -6.87
CA GLN A 40 -5.73 11.15 -6.29
C GLN A 40 -6.22 10.03 -7.23
N GLN A 41 -6.36 10.30 -8.53
CA GLN A 41 -6.74 9.27 -9.51
C GLN A 41 -5.73 8.12 -9.54
N THR A 42 -4.45 8.45 -9.57
CA THR A 42 -3.36 7.46 -9.52
C THR A 42 -3.41 6.67 -8.21
N PHE A 43 -3.58 7.35 -7.08
CA PHE A 43 -3.67 6.74 -5.76
C PHE A 43 -4.84 5.77 -5.66
N PHE A 44 -6.05 6.15 -6.09
CA PHE A 44 -7.22 5.25 -6.04
C PHE A 44 -7.01 4.00 -6.89
N ARG A 45 -6.37 4.11 -8.06
CA ARG A 45 -6.00 2.95 -8.88
C ARG A 45 -5.03 2.03 -8.13
N ARG A 46 -3.97 2.59 -7.54
CA ARG A 46 -2.97 1.83 -6.75
C ARG A 46 -3.62 1.15 -5.55
N ALA A 47 -4.44 1.88 -4.80
CA ALA A 47 -5.16 1.41 -3.64
C ALA A 47 -6.11 0.26 -4.00
N TRP A 48 -6.88 0.38 -5.09
CA TRP A 48 -7.75 -0.71 -5.55
C TRP A 48 -6.97 -1.99 -5.86
N LEU A 49 -5.84 -1.88 -6.58
CA LEU A 49 -4.97 -3.04 -6.87
C LEU A 49 -4.43 -3.67 -5.58
N PHE A 50 -3.96 -2.83 -4.65
CA PHE A 50 -3.44 -3.27 -3.35
C PHE A 50 -4.49 -4.00 -2.52
N TYR A 51 -5.68 -3.42 -2.36
CA TYR A 51 -6.77 -4.02 -1.59
C TYR A 51 -7.30 -5.29 -2.25
N ARG A 52 -7.37 -5.33 -3.59
CA ARG A 52 -7.73 -6.54 -4.33
C ARG A 52 -6.73 -7.67 -4.04
N ALA A 53 -5.44 -7.37 -4.00
CA ALA A 53 -4.42 -8.35 -3.69
C ALA A 53 -4.52 -8.87 -2.26
N GLN A 54 -4.72 -7.97 -1.27
CA GLN A 54 -4.98 -8.38 0.11
C GLN A 54 -6.22 -9.28 0.21
N TYR A 55 -7.31 -8.94 -0.50
CA TYR A 55 -8.54 -9.73 -0.52
C TYR A 55 -8.29 -11.13 -1.06
N LEU A 56 -7.61 -11.26 -2.20
CA LEU A 56 -7.31 -12.56 -2.80
C LEU A 56 -6.41 -13.41 -1.88
N ALA A 57 -5.43 -12.80 -1.22
CA ALA A 57 -4.58 -13.49 -0.27
C ALA A 57 -5.38 -13.99 0.95
N HIS A 58 -6.25 -13.15 1.51
CA HIS A 58 -7.13 -13.52 2.62
C HIS A 58 -8.12 -14.61 2.20
N TYR A 59 -8.78 -14.45 1.05
CA TYR A 59 -9.70 -15.43 0.49
C TYR A 59 -9.03 -16.78 0.33
N ARG A 60 -7.85 -16.84 -0.29
CA ARG A 60 -7.10 -18.09 -0.49
C ARG A 60 -6.82 -18.79 0.83
N LEU A 61 -6.31 -18.08 1.84
CA LEU A 61 -6.02 -18.64 3.16
C LEU A 61 -7.28 -19.26 3.81
N ILE A 62 -8.40 -18.51 3.79
CA ILE A 62 -9.64 -18.95 4.42
C ILE A 62 -10.29 -20.10 3.61
N TRP A 63 -10.23 -20.04 2.29
CA TRP A 63 -10.73 -21.08 1.39
C TRP A 63 -9.96 -22.40 1.56
N GLU A 64 -8.63 -22.36 1.56
CA GLU A 64 -7.79 -23.54 1.77
C GLU A 64 -8.07 -24.19 3.14
N ALA A 65 -8.22 -23.38 4.20
CA ALA A 65 -8.57 -23.87 5.53
C ALA A 65 -9.97 -24.52 5.55
N PHE A 66 -10.95 -23.90 4.89
CA PHE A 66 -12.30 -24.45 4.76
C PHE A 66 -12.32 -25.77 3.98
N CYS A 67 -11.65 -25.82 2.82
CA CYS A 67 -11.52 -27.03 2.02
C CYS A 67 -10.89 -28.17 2.84
N ALA A 68 -9.81 -27.88 3.57
CA ALA A 68 -9.16 -28.88 4.43
C ALA A 68 -10.10 -29.41 5.52
N ALA A 69 -10.90 -28.55 6.15
CA ALA A 69 -11.86 -28.94 7.18
C ALA A 69 -13.02 -29.81 6.64
N HIS A 70 -13.34 -29.69 5.35
CA HIS A 70 -14.43 -30.41 4.69
C HIS A 70 -13.97 -31.48 3.68
N HIS A 71 -12.67 -31.80 3.67
CA HIS A 71 -12.07 -32.77 2.74
C HIS A 71 -12.32 -32.48 1.25
N LEU A 72 -12.31 -31.20 0.88
CA LEU A 72 -12.39 -30.73 -0.50
C LEU A 72 -11.00 -30.40 -1.04
N LEU A 73 -10.81 -30.48 -2.36
CA LEU A 73 -9.69 -29.82 -3.02
C LEU A 73 -10.04 -28.33 -3.26
N PRO A 74 -9.08 -27.39 -3.17
CA PRO A 74 -9.35 -25.98 -3.47
C PRO A 74 -9.89 -25.71 -4.88
N SER A 75 -9.69 -26.64 -5.81
CA SER A 75 -10.20 -26.60 -7.19
C SER A 75 -11.62 -27.15 -7.35
N ASP A 76 -12.16 -27.83 -6.34
CA ASP A 76 -13.49 -28.42 -6.42
C ASP A 76 -14.56 -27.33 -6.37
N PRO A 77 -15.68 -27.49 -7.12
CA PRO A 77 -16.83 -26.62 -6.94
C PRO A 77 -17.40 -26.79 -5.53
N LEU A 78 -17.79 -25.69 -4.89
CA LEU A 78 -18.43 -25.73 -3.57
C LEU A 78 -19.77 -26.48 -3.66
N PRO A 79 -19.94 -27.61 -2.94
CA PRO A 79 -21.23 -28.30 -2.91
C PRO A 79 -22.32 -27.41 -2.30
N GLU A 80 -23.55 -27.47 -2.82
CA GLU A 80 -24.68 -26.65 -2.36
C GLU A 80 -24.91 -26.78 -0.84
N TRP A 81 -24.78 -27.98 -0.30
CA TRP A 81 -24.96 -28.25 1.14
C TRP A 81 -23.89 -27.60 2.03
N LEU A 82 -22.79 -27.11 1.46
CA LEU A 82 -21.72 -26.36 2.16
C LEU A 82 -21.79 -24.85 1.95
N GLU A 83 -22.67 -24.33 1.09
CA GLU A 83 -22.74 -22.89 0.81
C GLU A 83 -23.00 -22.05 2.06
N GLN A 84 -23.92 -22.51 2.93
CA GLN A 84 -24.23 -21.79 4.17
C GLN A 84 -23.06 -21.83 5.16
N ALA A 85 -22.35 -22.97 5.26
CA ALA A 85 -21.17 -23.11 6.11
C ALA A 85 -20.04 -22.20 5.63
N TRP A 86 -19.82 -22.14 4.31
CA TRP A 86 -18.86 -21.24 3.72
C TRP A 86 -19.22 -19.77 3.96
N ALA A 87 -20.49 -19.38 3.76
CA ALA A 87 -20.96 -18.04 4.02
C ALA A 87 -20.74 -17.62 5.49
N ALA A 88 -21.02 -18.52 6.44
CA ALA A 88 -20.76 -18.29 7.86
C ALA A 88 -19.26 -18.13 8.15
N GLN A 89 -18.40 -18.97 7.56
CA GLN A 89 -16.95 -18.87 7.71
C GLN A 89 -16.44 -17.51 7.21
N ARG A 90 -16.95 -17.02 6.07
CA ARG A 90 -16.56 -15.71 5.50
C ARG A 90 -16.92 -14.54 6.42
N GLU A 91 -18.06 -14.63 7.10
CA GLU A 91 -18.49 -13.63 8.08
C GLU A 91 -17.60 -13.67 9.33
N GLU A 92 -17.37 -14.87 9.89
CA GLU A 92 -16.55 -15.05 11.09
C GLU A 92 -15.11 -14.57 10.91
N THR A 93 -14.54 -14.79 9.72
CA THR A 93 -13.14 -14.41 9.44
C THR A 93 -13.00 -12.97 8.95
N GLY A 94 -14.09 -12.19 8.85
CA GLY A 94 -14.04 -10.82 8.36
C GLY A 94 -13.83 -10.70 6.83
N LEU A 95 -14.00 -11.79 6.06
CA LEU A 95 -13.76 -11.80 4.62
C LEU A 95 -14.85 -11.03 3.86
N ARG A 96 -16.07 -10.99 4.41
CA ARG A 96 -17.19 -10.26 3.83
C ARG A 96 -17.01 -8.74 3.92
N GLU A 97 -16.51 -8.25 5.04
CA GLU A 97 -16.20 -6.83 5.26
C GLU A 97 -15.09 -6.38 4.29
N HIS A 98 -14.11 -7.25 4.05
CA HIS A 98 -13.07 -6.99 3.06
C HIS A 98 -13.63 -6.92 1.63
N GLU A 99 -14.54 -7.82 1.26
CA GLU A 99 -15.25 -7.77 -0.04
C GLU A 99 -16.04 -6.47 -0.19
N GLN A 100 -16.83 -6.09 0.81
CA GLN A 100 -17.60 -4.84 0.82
C GLN A 100 -16.69 -3.61 0.67
N PHE A 101 -15.54 -3.62 1.36
CA PHE A 101 -14.57 -2.54 1.24
C PHE A 101 -13.95 -2.47 -0.16
N LEU A 102 -13.56 -3.61 -0.74
CA LEU A 102 -13.03 -3.66 -2.10
C LEU A 102 -14.04 -3.13 -3.12
N GLU A 103 -15.30 -3.49 -2.96
CA GLU A 103 -16.40 -3.00 -3.80
C GLU A 103 -16.59 -1.48 -3.66
N ALA A 104 -16.54 -0.95 -2.43
CA ALA A 104 -16.58 0.50 -2.21
C ALA A 104 -15.41 1.22 -2.90
N GLN A 105 -14.20 0.65 -2.89
CA GLN A 105 -13.04 1.20 -3.60
C GLN A 105 -13.21 1.16 -5.12
N ARG A 106 -13.81 0.09 -5.66
CA ARG A 106 -14.16 0.00 -7.10
C ARG A 106 -15.11 1.13 -7.50
N VAL A 107 -16.17 1.35 -6.72
CA VAL A 107 -17.13 2.44 -6.97
C VAL A 107 -16.46 3.81 -6.90
N MET A 108 -15.59 4.05 -5.90
CA MET A 108 -14.81 5.30 -5.82
C MET A 108 -13.91 5.50 -7.03
N LEU A 109 -13.25 4.45 -7.50
CA LEU A 109 -12.41 4.49 -8.70
C LEU A 109 -13.24 4.88 -9.93
N GLU A 110 -14.39 4.24 -10.14
CA GLU A 110 -15.29 4.53 -11.26
C GLU A 110 -15.80 5.98 -11.24
N GLN A 111 -16.09 6.51 -10.06
CA GLN A 111 -16.50 7.91 -9.88
C GLN A 111 -15.32 8.89 -10.07
N ALA A 112 -14.11 8.54 -9.64
CA ALA A 112 -12.91 9.36 -9.80
C ALA A 112 -12.43 9.42 -11.26
N PHE A 113 -12.77 8.40 -12.05
CA PHE A 113 -12.45 8.26 -13.47
C PHE A 113 -13.57 8.73 -14.40
N VAL A 114 -14.53 9.54 -13.93
CA VAL A 114 -15.38 10.31 -14.85
C VAL A 114 -14.43 11.09 -15.76
N PRO A 115 -14.41 10.80 -17.08
CA PRO A 115 -13.43 11.40 -17.96
C PRO A 115 -13.53 12.91 -17.78
N LEU A 116 -12.41 13.58 -17.54
CA LEU A 116 -12.28 15.00 -17.83
C LEU A 116 -12.37 15.11 -19.35
N ALA A 117 -13.56 14.88 -19.89
CA ALA A 117 -13.93 14.83 -21.29
C ALA A 117 -13.87 16.25 -21.84
N ASP A 118 -12.67 16.82 -21.88
CA ASP A 118 -12.31 17.92 -22.77
C ASP A 118 -10.84 18.35 -22.74
N GLN A 119 -9.97 17.72 -21.94
CA GLN A 119 -8.55 18.12 -21.91
C GLN A 119 -7.73 17.41 -22.99
N ARG A 120 -8.10 17.59 -24.27
CA ARG A 120 -7.27 17.26 -25.45
C ARG A 120 -6.14 18.30 -25.68
N THR A 121 -5.60 18.90 -24.63
CA THR A 121 -4.50 19.86 -24.74
C THR A 121 -3.18 19.18 -24.41
N GLY A 122 -2.55 18.59 -25.43
CA GLY A 122 -1.12 18.29 -25.48
C GLY A 122 -0.63 17.15 -24.58
N SER A 123 -0.05 16.11 -25.17
CA SER A 123 0.56 14.95 -24.50
C SER A 123 1.88 15.27 -23.77
N ALA A 124 2.00 16.44 -23.15
CA ALA A 124 3.09 16.65 -22.22
C ALA A 124 2.76 15.84 -20.96
N SER A 125 3.47 14.73 -20.76
CA SER A 125 3.51 14.04 -19.48
C SER A 125 3.73 15.12 -18.41
N PRO A 126 2.81 15.33 -17.45
CA PRO A 126 2.95 16.39 -16.47
C PRO A 126 4.30 16.20 -15.80
N ASP A 127 5.17 17.17 -16.05
CA ASP A 127 6.56 17.13 -15.60
C ASP A 127 6.55 16.84 -14.10
N LEU A 128 7.23 15.75 -13.71
CA LEU A 128 7.28 15.20 -12.34
C LEU A 128 7.98 16.15 -11.35
N THR A 129 8.23 17.39 -11.75
CA THR A 129 8.90 18.46 -11.02
C THR A 129 7.92 19.31 -10.20
N HIS A 130 6.69 18.85 -9.98
CA HIS A 130 5.76 19.57 -9.11
C HIS A 130 6.39 19.75 -7.71
N PRO A 131 6.35 20.96 -7.11
CA PRO A 131 7.06 21.28 -5.87
C PRO A 131 6.61 20.46 -4.65
N LEU A 132 5.49 19.74 -4.76
CA LEU A 132 4.98 18.80 -3.78
C LEU A 132 5.14 17.36 -4.25
N HIS A 133 5.84 16.57 -3.44
CA HIS A 133 5.91 15.12 -3.57
C HIS A 133 4.75 14.49 -2.80
N PHE A 134 3.57 14.36 -3.44
CA PHE A 134 2.33 13.92 -2.78
C PHE A 134 2.44 12.52 -2.15
N ASP A 135 3.18 11.59 -2.77
CA ASP A 135 3.44 10.26 -2.20
C ASP A 135 4.18 10.37 -0.86
N ALA A 136 5.14 11.29 -0.72
CA ALA A 136 5.87 11.50 0.53
C ALA A 136 5.01 12.20 1.59
N LEU A 137 4.14 13.14 1.18
CA LEU A 137 3.20 13.78 2.10
C LEU A 137 2.17 12.79 2.64
N TRP A 138 1.60 11.97 1.75
CA TRP A 138 0.68 10.91 2.13
C TRP A 138 1.38 9.90 3.04
N PHE A 139 2.56 9.42 2.64
CA PHE A 139 3.34 8.48 3.44
C PHE A 139 3.53 9.03 4.86
N ARG A 140 4.09 10.25 4.98
CA ARG A 140 4.25 10.92 6.28
C ARG A 140 2.94 11.02 7.05
N SER A 141 1.81 11.25 6.39
CA SER A 141 0.52 11.37 7.08
C SER A 141 0.03 10.05 7.67
N VAL A 142 0.29 8.92 7.00
CA VAL A 142 -0.15 7.59 7.48
C VAL A 142 0.90 6.91 8.36
N THR A 143 2.16 7.34 8.26
CA THR A 143 3.29 6.76 9.01
C THR A 143 3.70 7.56 10.24
N ARG A 144 3.17 8.77 10.43
CA ARG A 144 3.54 9.59 11.59
C ARG A 144 3.09 8.96 12.90
N THR A 145 4.01 8.93 13.86
CA THR A 145 3.80 8.51 15.24
C THR A 145 3.99 9.68 16.20
N THR A 146 3.54 9.53 17.44
CA THR A 146 3.84 10.51 18.50
C THR A 146 5.29 10.36 18.97
N PRO A 147 5.93 11.41 19.51
CA PRO A 147 7.29 11.31 20.02
C PRO A 147 7.48 10.22 21.08
N GLU A 148 6.47 9.95 21.92
CA GLU A 148 6.51 8.90 22.95
C GLU A 148 6.55 7.51 22.31
N GLU A 149 5.72 7.28 21.29
CA GLU A 149 5.70 6.03 20.54
C GLU A 149 7.02 5.82 19.76
N GLN A 150 7.58 6.90 19.19
CA GLN A 150 8.90 6.84 18.56
C GLN A 150 9.99 6.43 19.55
N ALA A 151 10.00 7.03 20.74
CA ALA A 151 10.96 6.68 21.79
C ALA A 151 10.80 5.21 22.21
N ARG A 152 9.56 4.73 22.36
CA ARG A 152 9.28 3.33 22.69
C ARG A 152 9.79 2.37 21.60
N LEU A 153 9.51 2.66 20.34
CA LEU A 153 9.94 1.81 19.21
C LEU A 153 11.47 1.81 19.03
N ARG A 154 12.13 2.95 19.22
CA ARG A 154 13.61 3.03 19.18
C ARG A 154 14.30 2.29 20.32
N ALA A 155 13.61 2.06 21.43
CA ALA A 155 14.14 1.30 22.55
C ALA A 155 14.06 -0.23 22.34
N LEU A 156 13.34 -0.70 21.32
CA LEU A 156 13.29 -2.11 20.97
C LEU A 156 14.61 -2.56 20.32
N PRO A 157 15.02 -3.82 20.50
CA PRO A 157 15.95 -4.46 19.57
C PRO A 157 15.47 -4.28 18.13
N TYR A 158 16.39 -4.10 17.20
CA TYR A 158 16.03 -3.76 15.81
C TYR A 158 15.19 -4.86 15.16
N GLU A 159 15.48 -6.12 15.45
CA GLU A 159 14.71 -7.28 14.98
C GLU A 159 13.26 -7.23 15.49
N ASP A 160 13.06 -6.83 16.74
CA ASP A 160 11.72 -6.66 17.32
C ASP A 160 10.98 -5.46 16.72
N TYR A 161 11.71 -4.38 16.39
CA TYR A 161 11.15 -3.24 15.67
C TYR A 161 10.59 -3.65 14.30
N LEU A 162 11.33 -4.47 13.53
CA LEU A 162 10.88 -4.99 12.24
C LEU A 162 9.64 -5.90 12.37
N GLN A 163 9.39 -6.48 13.54
CA GLN A 163 8.17 -7.25 13.80
C GLN A 163 7.00 -6.40 14.31
N SER A 164 7.22 -5.12 14.59
CA SER A 164 6.20 -4.24 15.18
C SER A 164 5.03 -3.97 14.22
N PRO A 165 3.80 -3.71 14.73
CA PRO A 165 2.68 -3.28 13.90
C PRO A 165 3.00 -2.04 13.07
N ARG A 166 3.85 -1.16 13.61
CA ARG A 166 4.28 0.07 12.96
C ARG A 166 5.09 -0.19 11.69
N TRP A 167 6.08 -1.07 11.76
CA TRP A 167 6.88 -1.45 10.60
C TRP A 167 6.03 -2.13 9.53
N ARG A 168 5.10 -3.01 9.92
CA ARG A 168 4.20 -3.66 8.98
C ARG A 168 3.27 -2.66 8.27
N GLN A 169 2.78 -1.64 8.98
CA GLN A 169 1.99 -0.57 8.38
C GLN A 169 2.82 0.25 7.38
N LEU A 170 4.07 0.60 7.74
CA LEU A 170 5.00 1.29 6.84
C LEU A 170 5.25 0.46 5.58
N ARG A 171 5.48 -0.84 5.73
CA ARG A 171 5.68 -1.78 4.64
C ARG A 171 4.47 -1.87 3.72
N ALA A 172 3.28 -2.00 4.28
CA ALA A 172 2.03 -1.96 3.52
C ALA A 172 1.86 -0.63 2.74
N ALA A 173 2.26 0.51 3.34
CA ALA A 173 2.21 1.80 2.66
C ALA A 173 3.18 1.88 1.46
N MET A 174 4.42 1.38 1.61
CA MET A 174 5.37 1.30 0.49
C MET A 174 4.89 0.38 -0.63
N MET A 175 4.32 -0.77 -0.27
CA MET A 175 3.73 -1.69 -1.25
C MET A 175 2.59 -1.02 -2.04
N LEU A 176 1.70 -0.28 -1.38
CA LEU A 176 0.64 0.46 -2.04
C LEU A 176 1.20 1.50 -3.02
N LEU A 177 2.13 2.34 -2.56
CA LEU A 177 2.68 3.44 -3.38
C LEU A 177 3.41 2.94 -4.63
N HIS A 178 4.11 1.81 -4.50
CA HIS A 178 4.94 1.25 -5.57
C HIS A 178 4.27 0.13 -6.36
N GLU A 179 2.97 -0.08 -6.19
CA GLU A 179 2.25 -1.16 -6.88
C GLU A 179 2.83 -2.55 -6.61
N GLY A 180 3.41 -2.73 -5.42
CA GLY A 180 4.15 -3.92 -5.03
C GLY A 180 5.36 -4.20 -5.91
N ARG A 181 5.91 -3.20 -6.61
CA ARG A 181 7.06 -3.34 -7.51
C ARG A 181 8.34 -2.97 -6.78
N CYS A 182 9.39 -3.78 -6.97
CA CYS A 182 10.75 -3.44 -6.55
C CYS A 182 11.17 -2.04 -7.09
N GLN A 183 12.16 -1.42 -6.49
CA GLN A 183 12.72 -0.14 -6.92
C GLN A 183 14.24 -0.26 -7.15
N GLY A 184 14.74 -1.49 -7.23
CA GLY A 184 16.14 -1.78 -7.53
C GLY A 184 16.43 -1.62 -9.01
N GLU A 185 17.66 -1.21 -9.33
CA GLU A 185 18.08 -1.05 -10.72
C GLU A 185 17.97 -2.38 -11.49
N ARG A 186 17.40 -2.31 -12.70
CA ARG A 186 17.27 -3.46 -13.63
C ARG A 186 16.44 -4.63 -13.06
N CYS A 187 15.49 -4.37 -12.16
CA CYS A 187 14.69 -5.40 -11.50
C CYS A 187 13.26 -5.57 -12.05
N HIS A 188 12.94 -5.07 -13.25
CA HIS A 188 11.55 -5.04 -13.73
C HIS A 188 11.38 -5.60 -15.14
N ALA A 189 10.64 -6.70 -15.26
CA ALA A 189 9.69 -6.81 -16.36
C ALA A 189 8.47 -5.92 -16.06
N PRO A 190 7.77 -5.38 -17.07
CA PRO A 190 6.61 -4.48 -16.90
C PRO A 190 5.49 -5.04 -16.01
N ASP A 191 5.42 -6.37 -15.89
CA ASP A 191 4.37 -7.13 -15.21
C ASP A 191 4.81 -7.70 -13.85
N ASP A 192 6.03 -7.42 -13.39
CA ASP A 192 6.53 -7.89 -12.09
C ASP A 192 5.94 -7.04 -10.96
N SER A 193 4.80 -7.45 -10.42
CA SER A 193 4.22 -6.96 -9.18
C SER A 193 4.14 -8.10 -8.17
N TRP A 194 4.66 -7.86 -6.97
CA TRP A 194 4.68 -8.83 -5.87
C TRP A 194 3.45 -8.68 -4.95
N TYR A 195 2.38 -8.08 -5.45
CA TYR A 195 1.10 -8.04 -4.75
C TYR A 195 0.61 -9.47 -4.43
N GLY A 196 0.36 -9.74 -3.14
CA GLY A 196 -0.15 -11.04 -2.68
C GLY A 196 0.93 -12.08 -2.36
N ASP A 197 2.20 -11.78 -2.60
CA ASP A 197 3.34 -12.55 -2.07
C ASP A 197 4.33 -11.62 -1.38
N GLU A 198 3.92 -11.17 -0.20
CA GLU A 198 4.70 -10.28 0.62
C GLU A 198 6.09 -10.85 0.92
N ASN A 199 6.28 -12.16 1.01
CA ASN A 199 7.57 -12.76 1.37
C ASN A 199 8.67 -12.57 0.31
N LEU A 200 8.32 -12.10 -0.89
CA LEU A 200 9.26 -11.87 -1.98
C LEU A 200 9.72 -10.41 -2.09
N ILE A 201 9.15 -9.52 -1.28
CA ILE A 201 9.44 -8.09 -1.32
C ILE A 201 9.57 -7.49 0.08
N ASP A 202 10.67 -6.78 0.26
CA ASP A 202 11.11 -6.21 1.53
C ASP A 202 11.20 -4.69 1.42
N VAL A 203 11.06 -4.02 2.56
CA VAL A 203 11.39 -2.60 2.66
C VAL A 203 12.81 -2.50 3.21
N HIS A 204 13.70 -2.02 2.36
CA HIS A 204 15.09 -1.73 2.69
C HIS A 204 15.21 -0.33 3.29
N HIS A 205 15.96 -0.17 4.37
CA HIS A 205 16.34 1.15 4.87
C HIS A 205 17.52 1.68 4.07
N LEU A 206 17.40 2.90 3.54
CA LEU A 206 18.49 3.66 2.93
C LEU A 206 19.24 4.55 3.94
N SER A 207 18.64 4.73 5.12
CA SER A 207 19.24 5.47 6.22
C SER A 207 18.57 5.06 7.53
N TYR A 208 19.39 4.71 8.51
CA TYR A 208 18.94 4.34 9.86
C TYR A 208 18.82 5.55 10.81
N ALA A 209 19.09 6.77 10.33
CA ALA A 209 19.11 7.98 11.17
C ALA A 209 17.74 8.33 11.79
N ARG A 210 16.64 7.77 11.26
CA ARG A 210 15.26 8.10 11.63
C ARG A 210 14.41 6.86 11.92
N VAL A 211 15.00 5.79 12.47
CA VAL A 211 14.23 4.61 12.89
C VAL A 211 13.04 5.03 13.77
N ALA A 212 11.87 4.44 13.49
CA ALA A 212 10.53 4.75 14.04
C ALA A 212 9.90 6.11 13.63
N ASP A 213 10.60 6.92 12.83
CA ASP A 213 10.12 8.17 12.22
C ASP A 213 10.57 8.25 10.75
N GLU A 214 10.54 7.11 10.06
CA GLU A 214 11.03 7.00 8.69
C GLU A 214 10.26 7.94 7.77
N ARG A 215 11.02 8.64 6.94
CA ARG A 215 10.51 9.39 5.81
C ARG A 215 10.37 8.47 4.61
N TYR A 216 9.60 8.92 3.64
CA TYR A 216 9.45 8.19 2.38
C TYR A 216 10.80 7.94 1.69
N GLU A 217 11.73 8.89 1.80
CA GLU A 217 13.06 8.79 1.19
C GLU A 217 14.04 7.93 2.01
N ASP A 218 13.68 7.52 3.23
CA ASP A 218 14.53 6.68 4.10
C ASP A 218 14.43 5.21 3.77
N VAL A 219 13.47 4.84 2.93
CA VAL A 219 13.14 3.45 2.67
C VAL A 219 12.91 3.21 1.19
N ARG A 220 13.10 1.96 0.77
CA ARG A 220 12.91 1.52 -0.60
C ARG A 220 12.32 0.13 -0.62
N LEU A 221 11.32 -0.10 -1.47
CA LEU A 221 10.74 -1.41 -1.67
C LEU A 221 11.61 -2.21 -2.65
N LEU A 222 12.21 -3.32 -2.21
CA LEU A 222 13.14 -4.14 -2.97
C LEU A 222 12.72 -5.62 -2.94
N CYS A 223 12.86 -6.34 -4.04
CA CYS A 223 12.80 -7.81 -3.99
C CYS A 223 14.03 -8.36 -3.27
N HIS A 224 13.97 -9.59 -2.79
CA HIS A 224 15.05 -10.24 -2.05
C HIS A 224 16.44 -10.10 -2.73
N ARG A 225 16.53 -10.40 -4.03
CA ARG A 225 17.78 -10.28 -4.80
C ARG A 225 18.35 -8.85 -4.82
N CYS A 226 17.49 -7.83 -4.91
CA CYS A 226 17.93 -6.44 -4.89
C CYS A 226 18.25 -5.97 -3.48
N HIS A 227 17.56 -6.52 -2.48
CA HIS A 227 17.80 -6.25 -1.08
C HIS A 227 19.20 -6.72 -0.65
N GLU A 228 19.57 -7.97 -0.97
CA GLU A 228 20.91 -8.52 -0.69
C GLU A 228 22.02 -7.68 -1.33
N LYS A 229 21.84 -7.31 -2.61
CA LYS A 229 22.80 -6.44 -3.31
C LYS A 229 22.97 -5.07 -2.68
N ALA A 230 21.89 -4.50 -2.13
CA ALA A 230 21.97 -3.19 -1.48
C ALA A 230 22.87 -3.24 -0.24
N HIS A 231 22.81 -4.32 0.54
CA HIS A 231 23.73 -4.57 1.65
C HIS A 231 25.17 -4.83 1.20
N GLU A 232 25.39 -5.55 0.09
CA GLU A 232 26.74 -5.79 -0.43
C GLU A 232 27.48 -4.49 -0.84
N VAL A 233 26.74 -3.53 -1.41
CA VAL A 233 27.31 -2.27 -1.91
C VAL A 233 27.43 -1.21 -0.80
N GLY A 234 26.90 -1.48 0.39
CA GLY A 234 26.90 -0.53 1.51
C GLY A 234 26.01 0.68 1.25
N LEU A 235 24.83 0.46 0.65
CA LEU A 235 23.81 1.50 0.46
C LEU A 235 23.01 1.82 1.75
N ASP A 236 23.54 1.43 2.91
CA ASP A 236 22.97 1.56 4.25
C ASP A 236 23.31 2.89 4.96
#